data_AF-A0A9W5K7Z7-F1
#
_entry.id   AF-A0A9W5K7Z7-F1
#
_cell.length_a   1.000
_cell.length_b   1.000
_cell.length_c   1.000
_cell.angle_alpha   90.00
_cell.angle_beta   90.00
_cell.angle_gamma   90.00
#
_symmetry.space_group_name_H-M   'P 1'
#
loop_
_entity.id
_entity.type
_entity.pdbx_description
1 polymer ?
#
loop_
_entity_poly.entity_id
_entity_poly.type
_entity_poly.pdbx_seq_one_letter_code
_entity_poly.pdbx_strand_id
1 'polypeptide(L)'
;MTIDLVSPIFDYSTKEAKRLVSLFRNEIFEEVSKSDLSGMIFTYIWAFDLQADWDYIHNVESIFESKGGTVYFVELEAELDERLERNKSPNRLEHKPKKRDIEWSENNLKETMKKHRLNSLHGEIEKEEYIKINNTYLSAKEVAEMIKEKFQL
;
A
#
# COMPACT_ATOMS: atom_id res chain seq x y z
N MET A 1 8.68 -2.34 -2.77
CA MET A 1 8.92 -2.35 -4.24
C MET A 1 9.93 -1.28 -4.62
N THR A 2 9.55 -0.11 -5.16
CA THR A 2 10.54 0.84 -5.70
C THR A 2 11.37 1.55 -4.63
N ILE A 3 10.86 1.71 -3.41
CA ILE A 3 11.64 2.25 -2.28
C ILE A 3 12.83 1.33 -1.98
N ASP A 4 12.60 0.02 -1.90
CA ASP A 4 13.64 -0.97 -1.59
C ASP A 4 14.67 -1.08 -2.72
N LEU A 5 14.26 -0.82 -3.97
CA LEU A 5 15.15 -0.76 -5.14
C LEU A 5 16.11 0.43 -5.08
N VAL A 6 15.64 1.60 -4.63
CA VAL A 6 16.42 2.86 -4.66
C VAL A 6 17.22 3.08 -3.37
N SER A 7 16.71 2.60 -2.24
CA SER A 7 17.30 2.82 -0.90
C SER A 7 18.77 2.36 -0.72
N PRO A 8 19.28 1.35 -1.45
CA PRO A 8 20.71 0.99 -1.40
C PRO A 8 21.64 2.04 -2.01
N ILE A 9 21.11 2.96 -2.85
CA ILE A 9 21.88 3.96 -3.59
C ILE A 9 21.70 5.35 -2.99
N PHE A 10 20.46 5.72 -2.65
CA PHE A 10 20.12 7.02 -2.08
C PHE A 10 19.25 6.85 -0.84
N ASP A 11 19.52 7.63 0.21
CA ASP A 11 18.60 7.67 1.35
C ASP A 11 17.23 8.21 0.91
N TYR A 12 16.16 7.52 1.31
CA TYR A 12 14.79 7.82 0.91
C TYR A 12 14.32 9.25 1.28
N SER A 13 14.94 9.89 2.27
CA SER A 13 14.63 11.28 2.63
C SER A 13 15.05 12.29 1.56
N THR A 14 15.99 11.94 0.69
CA THR A 14 16.54 12.82 -0.36
C THR A 14 15.55 13.08 -1.50
N LYS A 15 15.73 14.21 -2.19
CA LYS A 15 14.91 14.56 -3.36
C LYS A 15 15.18 13.61 -4.53
N GLU A 16 16.41 13.15 -4.69
CA GLU A 16 16.84 12.22 -5.73
C GLU A 16 16.16 10.86 -5.55
N ALA A 17 16.16 10.32 -4.33
CA ALA A 17 15.50 9.05 -4.03
C ALA A 17 14.00 9.13 -4.31
N LYS A 18 13.32 10.18 -3.81
CA LYS A 18 11.87 10.36 -4.04
C LYS A 18 11.52 10.45 -5.52
N ARG A 19 12.30 11.23 -6.29
CA ARG A 19 12.13 11.34 -7.75
C ARG A 19 12.30 9.99 -8.44
N LEU A 20 13.36 9.25 -8.13
CA LEU A 20 13.63 7.94 -8.74
C LEU A 20 12.59 6.88 -8.36
N VAL A 21 12.16 6.86 -7.09
CA VAL A 21 11.11 5.98 -6.59
C VAL A 21 9.80 6.19 -7.34
N SER A 22 9.43 7.45 -7.58
CA SER A 22 8.24 7.81 -8.35
C SER A 22 8.40 7.48 -9.83
N LEU A 23 9.53 7.83 -10.45
CA LEU A 23 9.82 7.55 -11.85
C LEU A 23 9.72 6.05 -12.13
N PHE A 24 10.51 5.23 -11.44
CA PHE A 24 10.51 3.78 -11.67
C PHE A 24 9.16 3.15 -11.42
N ARG A 25 8.38 3.66 -10.46
CA ARG A 25 7.07 3.11 -10.18
C ARG A 25 6.09 3.40 -11.31
N ASN A 26 6.08 4.63 -11.82
CA ASN A 26 5.21 4.99 -12.93
C ASN A 26 5.60 4.23 -14.20
N GLU A 27 6.89 4.09 -14.51
CA GLU A 27 7.34 3.27 -15.65
C GLU A 27 6.93 1.80 -15.50
N ILE A 28 7.04 1.22 -14.30
CA ILE A 28 6.56 -0.15 -14.05
C ILE A 28 5.05 -0.26 -14.28
N PHE A 29 4.24 0.68 -13.78
CA PHE A 29 2.80 0.66 -14.00
C PHE A 29 2.45 0.76 -15.49
N GLU A 30 3.13 1.65 -16.21
CA GLU A 30 2.91 1.84 -17.65
C GLU A 30 3.35 0.67 -18.51
N GLU A 31 4.41 -0.05 -18.14
CA GLU A 31 4.80 -1.26 -18.87
C GLU A 31 3.87 -2.43 -18.55
N VAL A 32 3.45 -2.58 -17.28
CA VAL A 32 2.49 -3.63 -16.90
C VAL A 32 1.14 -3.39 -17.58
N SER A 33 0.64 -2.15 -17.64
CA SER A 33 -0.67 -1.83 -18.23
C SER A 33 -0.77 -2.14 -19.74
N LYS A 34 0.36 -2.30 -20.42
CA LYS A 34 0.46 -2.63 -21.86
C LYS A 34 0.86 -4.09 -22.12
N SER A 35 1.16 -4.84 -21.07
CA SER A 35 1.70 -6.20 -21.16
C SER A 35 0.59 -7.27 -21.15
N ASP A 36 0.95 -8.50 -21.50
CA ASP A 36 0.09 -9.68 -21.37
C ASP A 36 0.08 -10.29 -19.95
N LEU A 37 0.59 -9.56 -18.94
CA LEU A 37 0.54 -10.02 -17.55
C LEU A 37 -0.90 -10.04 -17.05
N SER A 38 -1.25 -11.04 -16.22
CA SER A 38 -2.59 -11.15 -15.64
C SER A 38 -2.97 -9.98 -14.72
N GLY A 39 -1.99 -9.21 -14.25
CA GLY A 39 -2.19 -8.04 -13.39
C GLY A 39 -1.00 -7.82 -12.46
N MET A 40 -1.16 -6.87 -11.54
CA MET A 40 -0.18 -6.61 -10.48
C MET A 40 -0.83 -6.17 -9.19
N ILE A 41 -0.17 -6.43 -8.07
CA ILE A 41 -0.57 -5.94 -6.74
C ILE A 41 0.38 -4.83 -6.32
N PHE A 42 -0.19 -3.68 -5.96
CA PHE A 42 0.55 -2.55 -5.42
C PHE A 42 0.01 -2.15 -4.05
N THR A 43 0.90 -2.04 -3.06
CA THR A 43 0.55 -1.61 -1.71
C THR A 43 0.93 -0.15 -1.49
N TYR A 44 0.00 0.65 -1.00
CA TYR A 44 0.19 2.07 -0.70
C TYR A 44 -0.37 2.39 0.70
N ILE A 45 0.26 3.32 1.41
CA ILE A 45 -0.35 3.91 2.61
C ILE A 45 -1.10 5.14 2.12
N TRP A 46 -2.43 5.07 2.11
CA TRP A 46 -3.31 6.14 1.68
C TRP A 46 -3.76 6.96 2.89
N ALA A 47 -3.31 8.22 2.97
CA ALA A 47 -3.85 9.21 3.89
C ALA A 47 -5.11 9.83 3.28
N PHE A 48 -6.28 9.42 3.74
CA PHE A 48 -7.57 9.86 3.21
C PHE A 48 -7.88 11.33 3.50
N ASP A 49 -7.19 11.93 4.47
CA ASP A 49 -7.21 13.37 4.76
C ASP A 49 -6.31 14.21 3.85
N LEU A 50 -5.54 13.59 2.95
CA LEU A 50 -4.58 14.27 2.09
C LEU A 50 -4.98 14.17 0.61
N GLN A 51 -5.39 15.28 0.01
CA GLN A 51 -5.82 15.32 -1.40
C GLN A 51 -4.74 14.78 -2.37
N ALA A 52 -3.46 15.03 -2.07
CA ALA A 52 -2.37 14.54 -2.90
C ALA A 52 -2.32 13.01 -3.03
N ASP A 53 -2.79 12.27 -2.00
CA ASP A 53 -2.87 10.81 -2.07
C ASP A 53 -4.04 10.34 -2.94
N TRP A 54 -5.19 11.04 -2.88
CA TRP A 54 -6.30 10.81 -3.79
C TRP A 54 -5.89 11.04 -5.25
N ASP A 55 -5.26 12.19 -5.53
CA ASP A 55 -4.80 12.53 -6.88
C ASP A 55 -3.80 11.49 -7.40
N TYR A 56 -2.90 11.00 -6.54
CA TYR A 56 -1.95 9.95 -6.89
C TYR A 56 -2.64 8.62 -7.21
N ILE A 57 -3.59 8.17 -6.39
CA ILE A 57 -4.31 6.92 -6.64
C ILE A 57 -5.15 7.00 -7.90
N HIS A 58 -5.85 8.12 -8.15
CA HIS A 58 -6.59 8.32 -9.40
C HIS A 58 -5.68 8.35 -10.63
N ASN A 59 -4.48 8.92 -10.52
CA ASN A 59 -3.49 8.83 -11.60
C ASN A 59 -3.10 7.37 -11.88
N VAL A 60 -2.80 6.58 -10.84
CA VAL A 60 -2.47 5.15 -11.01
C VAL A 60 -3.64 4.39 -11.62
N GLU A 61 -4.86 4.62 -11.16
CA GLU A 61 -6.08 4.02 -11.69
C GLU A 61 -6.22 4.30 -13.20
N SER A 62 -6.05 5.56 -13.59
CA SER A 62 -6.17 5.98 -14.99
C SER A 62 -5.17 5.30 -15.93
N ILE A 63 -3.96 4.97 -15.45
CA ILE A 63 -2.94 4.26 -16.25
C ILE A 63 -3.46 2.89 -16.70
N PHE A 64 -4.14 2.16 -15.82
CA PHE A 64 -4.67 0.83 -16.12
C PHE A 64 -6.02 0.89 -16.84
N GLU A 65 -6.95 1.72 -16.36
CA GLU A 65 -8.30 1.80 -16.94
C GLU A 65 -8.29 2.35 -18.37
N SER A 66 -7.37 3.27 -18.70
CA SER A 66 -7.19 3.75 -20.09
C SER A 66 -6.69 2.67 -21.07
N LYS A 67 -6.21 1.53 -20.56
CA LYS A 67 -5.82 0.34 -21.32
C LYS A 67 -6.83 -0.80 -21.23
N GLY A 68 -8.00 -0.55 -20.62
CA GLY A 68 -9.05 -1.55 -20.44
C GLY A 68 -8.81 -2.49 -19.25
N GLY A 69 -7.84 -2.20 -18.38
CA GLY A 69 -7.64 -2.91 -17.12
C GLY A 69 -8.68 -2.51 -16.08
N THR A 70 -8.95 -3.41 -15.13
CA THR A 70 -9.82 -3.14 -13.97
C THR A 70 -8.96 -2.94 -12.72
N VAL A 71 -9.24 -1.89 -11.95
CA VAL A 71 -8.51 -1.55 -10.72
C VAL A 71 -9.38 -1.86 -9.51
N TYR A 72 -8.89 -2.77 -8.68
CA TYR A 72 -9.53 -3.18 -7.44
C TYR A 72 -8.86 -2.53 -6.22
N PHE A 73 -9.67 -1.99 -5.32
CA PHE A 73 -9.22 -1.43 -4.05
C PHE A 73 -9.48 -2.41 -2.91
N VAL A 74 -8.42 -2.72 -2.17
CA VAL A 74 -8.48 -3.51 -0.92
C VAL A 74 -7.93 -2.63 0.20
N GLU A 75 -8.80 -2.11 1.05
CA GLU A 75 -8.40 -1.44 2.29
C GLU A 75 -8.26 -2.48 3.41
N LEU A 76 -7.07 -2.53 4.02
CA LEU A 76 -6.80 -3.37 5.19
C LEU A 76 -6.63 -2.49 6.43
N GLU A 77 -7.47 -2.73 7.43
CA GLU A 77 -7.36 -2.08 8.73
C GLU A 77 -7.08 -3.10 9.84
N ALA A 78 -6.39 -2.65 10.89
CA ALA A 78 -6.16 -3.44 12.09
C ALA A 78 -5.94 -2.52 13.28
N GLU A 79 -6.29 -3.02 14.46
CA GLU A 79 -6.02 -2.34 15.73
C GLU A 79 -4.53 -2.04 15.91
N LEU A 80 -4.24 -0.94 16.59
CA LEU A 80 -2.86 -0.45 16.77
C LEU A 80 -1.97 -1.49 17.45
N ASP A 81 -2.45 -2.12 18.51
CA ASP A 81 -1.66 -3.09 19.29
C ASP A 81 -1.25 -4.29 18.44
N GLU A 82 -2.18 -4.81 17.64
CA GLU A 82 -1.91 -5.90 16.70
C GLU A 82 -0.87 -5.49 15.64
N ARG A 83 -0.94 -4.25 15.14
CA ARG A 83 0.05 -3.72 14.18
C ARG A 83 1.43 -3.56 14.80
N LEU A 84 1.52 -3.19 16.08
CA LEU A 84 2.77 -3.09 16.82
C LEU A 84 3.42 -4.47 16.98
N GLU A 85 2.63 -5.49 17.36
CA GLU A 85 3.13 -6.85 17.51
C GLU A 85 3.57 -7.46 16.17
N ARG A 86 2.79 -7.29 15.10
CA ARG A 86 3.17 -7.74 13.74
C ARG A 86 4.47 -7.09 13.25
N ASN A 87 4.75 -5.84 13.63
CA ASN A 87 5.97 -5.15 13.24
C ASN A 87 7.24 -5.76 13.85
N LYS A 88 7.11 -6.53 14.95
CA LYS A 88 8.20 -7.26 15.63
C LYS A 88 8.39 -8.68 15.12
N SER A 89 7.50 -9.18 14.25
CA SER A 89 7.57 -10.57 13.78
C SER A 89 8.88 -10.88 13.05
N PRO A 90 9.42 -12.11 13.15
CA PRO A 90 10.68 -12.48 12.50
C PRO A 90 10.69 -12.20 10.99
N ASN A 91 9.60 -12.55 10.31
CA ASN A 91 9.42 -12.29 8.87
C ASN A 91 9.59 -10.79 8.55
N ARG A 92 9.01 -9.91 9.37
CA ARG A 92 9.07 -8.46 9.18
C ARG A 92 10.47 -7.91 9.38
N LEU A 93 11.16 -8.35 10.43
CA LEU A 93 12.52 -7.90 10.77
C LEU A 93 13.56 -8.37 9.74
N GLU A 94 13.32 -9.53 9.13
CA GLU A 94 14.14 -10.06 8.05
C GLU A 94 14.02 -9.19 6.78
N HIS A 95 12.79 -8.96 6.31
CA HIS A 95 12.54 -8.37 4.99
C HIS A 95 12.45 -6.83 5.00
N LYS A 96 12.40 -6.19 6.16
CA LYS A 96 12.39 -4.73 6.29
C LYS A 96 13.46 -4.27 7.28
N PRO A 97 14.71 -4.03 6.82
CA PRO A 97 15.84 -3.71 7.70
C PRO A 97 15.57 -2.53 8.65
N LYS A 98 14.87 -1.47 8.18
CA LYS A 98 14.49 -0.31 9.02
C LYS A 98 13.52 -0.66 10.17
N LYS A 99 12.92 -1.84 10.19
CA LYS A 99 12.04 -2.32 11.26
C LYS A 99 12.79 -2.97 12.42
N ARG A 100 14.10 -3.22 12.26
CA ARG A 100 14.97 -3.72 13.35
C ARG A 100 15.20 -2.68 14.44
N ASP A 101 15.05 -1.40 14.11
CA ASP A 101 14.87 -0.34 15.10
C ASP A 101 13.39 -0.32 15.55
N ILE A 102 13.11 -1.10 16.59
CA ILE A 102 11.75 -1.31 17.09
C ILE A 102 11.19 0.02 17.63
N GLU A 103 11.96 0.73 18.44
CA GLU A 103 11.52 2.00 19.06
C GLU A 103 11.18 3.04 17.99
N TRP A 104 12.06 3.23 17.01
CA TRP A 104 11.79 4.13 15.89
C TRP A 104 10.56 3.67 15.09
N SER A 105 10.44 2.37 14.80
CA SER A 105 9.33 1.82 14.02
C SER A 105 7.97 2.01 14.70
N GLU A 106 7.89 1.78 16.01
CA GLU A 106 6.68 1.98 16.81
C GLU A 106 6.31 3.47 16.89
N ASN A 107 7.29 4.33 17.18
CA ASN A 107 7.08 5.77 17.24
C ASN A 107 6.62 6.32 15.90
N ASN A 108 7.25 5.91 14.80
CA ASN A 108 6.82 6.30 13.46
C ASN A 108 5.38 5.88 13.18
N LEU A 109 4.99 4.65 13.53
CA LEU A 109 3.61 4.18 13.35
C LEU A 109 2.60 5.05 14.12
N LYS A 110 2.84 5.27 15.41
CA LYS A 110 1.98 6.08 16.28
C LYS A 110 1.87 7.52 15.76
N GLU A 111 2.99 8.13 15.38
CA GLU A 111 3.01 9.49 14.86
C GLU A 111 2.31 9.63 13.51
N THR A 112 2.44 8.66 12.60
CA THR A 112 1.68 8.69 11.34
C THR A 112 0.18 8.60 11.60
N MET A 113 -0.27 7.73 12.51
CA MET A 113 -1.69 7.59 12.85
C MET A 113 -2.29 8.80 13.58
N LYS A 114 -1.47 9.59 14.29
CA LYS A 114 -1.92 10.87 14.86
C LYS A 114 -2.04 11.98 13.81
N LYS A 115 -1.17 11.96 12.80
CA LYS A 115 -1.08 13.01 11.78
C LYS A 115 -2.08 12.85 10.64
N HIS A 116 -2.43 11.60 10.32
CA HIS A 116 -3.23 11.28 9.14
C HIS A 116 -4.33 10.28 9.45
N ARG A 117 -5.42 10.39 8.69
CA ARG A 117 -6.51 9.43 8.68
C ARG A 117 -6.19 8.36 7.64
N LEU A 118 -5.75 7.20 8.12
CA LEU A 118 -5.28 6.10 7.27
C LEU A 118 -6.37 5.06 6.94
N ASN A 119 -7.63 5.40 7.22
CA ASN A 119 -8.77 4.53 7.00
C ASN A 119 -9.93 5.34 6.43
N SER A 120 -10.63 4.77 5.45
CA SER A 120 -11.78 5.42 4.85
C SER A 120 -12.92 5.54 5.87
N LEU A 121 -13.74 6.58 5.71
CA LEU A 121 -15.05 6.67 6.33
C LEU A 121 -16.05 5.78 5.58
N HIS A 122 -17.18 5.49 6.22
CA HIS A 122 -18.26 4.75 5.57
C HIS A 122 -18.79 5.52 4.36
N GLY A 123 -18.85 4.86 3.20
CA GLY A 123 -19.32 5.44 1.94
C GLY A 123 -18.34 6.40 1.27
N GLU A 124 -17.12 6.57 1.78
CA GLU A 124 -16.15 7.49 1.19
C GLU A 124 -15.53 6.97 -0.12
N ILE A 125 -15.39 5.64 -0.24
CA ILE A 125 -15.07 4.98 -1.52
C ILE A 125 -16.36 4.37 -2.04
N GLU A 126 -16.83 4.86 -3.18
CA GLU A 126 -18.11 4.47 -3.80
C GLU A 126 -17.95 3.42 -4.91
N LYS A 127 -16.72 2.97 -5.19
CA LYS A 127 -16.41 2.02 -6.28
C LYS A 127 -16.94 0.61 -5.98
N GLU A 128 -17.45 -0.10 -6.99
CA GLU A 128 -17.92 -1.49 -6.84
C GLU A 128 -16.76 -2.46 -6.58
N GLU A 129 -15.62 -2.22 -7.23
CA GLU A 129 -14.35 -2.95 -7.08
C GLU A 129 -13.60 -2.60 -5.78
N TYR A 130 -14.34 -2.33 -4.70
CA TYR A 130 -13.79 -2.00 -3.39
C TYR A 130 -14.21 -3.03 -2.32
N ILE A 131 -13.26 -3.35 -1.44
CA ILE A 131 -13.52 -4.03 -0.18
C ILE A 131 -12.66 -3.45 0.93
N LYS A 132 -13.29 -3.25 2.10
CA LYS A 132 -12.62 -2.92 3.35
C LYS A 132 -12.64 -4.14 4.27
N ILE A 133 -11.47 -4.53 4.78
CA ILE A 133 -11.32 -5.71 5.65
C ILE A 133 -10.60 -5.29 6.93
N ASN A 134 -11.27 -5.46 8.07
CA ASN A 134 -10.60 -5.44 9.36
C ASN A 134 -9.93 -6.79 9.59
N ASN A 135 -8.61 -6.83 9.50
CA ASN A 135 -7.80 -8.04 9.63
C ASN A 135 -7.08 -8.15 10.97
N THR A 136 -7.59 -7.51 12.04
CA THR A 136 -6.98 -7.58 13.37
C THR A 136 -6.79 -9.02 13.85
N TYR A 137 -7.79 -9.88 13.63
CA TYR A 137 -7.75 -11.28 14.08
C TYR A 137 -7.83 -12.28 12.92
N LEU A 138 -7.57 -11.83 11.69
CA LEU A 138 -7.59 -12.69 10.51
C LEU A 138 -6.18 -13.00 10.07
N SER A 139 -5.96 -14.24 9.65
CA SER A 139 -4.73 -14.67 9.00
C SER A 139 -4.63 -14.11 7.58
N ALA A 140 -3.40 -14.08 7.06
CA ALA A 140 -3.17 -13.67 5.67
C ALA A 140 -3.92 -14.56 4.66
N LYS A 141 -4.16 -15.84 4.99
CA LYS A 141 -4.89 -16.77 4.14
C LYS A 141 -6.38 -16.42 4.08
N GLU A 142 -7.01 -16.19 5.23
CA GLU A 142 -8.43 -15.81 5.30
C GLU A 142 -8.69 -14.50 4.55
N VAL A 143 -7.84 -13.49 4.75
CA VAL A 143 -7.96 -12.22 4.02
C VAL A 143 -7.82 -12.43 2.50
N ALA A 144 -6.87 -13.26 2.06
CA ALA A 144 -6.71 -13.57 0.64
C ALA A 144 -7.93 -14.29 0.05
N GLU A 145 -8.51 -15.23 0.79
CA GLU A 145 -9.74 -15.94 0.38
C GLU A 145 -10.92 -14.97 0.24
N MET A 146 -11.10 -14.04 1.20
CA MET A 146 -12.14 -13.00 1.12
C MET A 146 -11.98 -12.11 -0.12
N ILE A 147 -10.76 -11.69 -0.45
CA ILE A 147 -10.48 -10.86 -1.64
C ILE A 147 -10.83 -11.64 -2.91
N LYS A 148 -10.41 -12.91 -3.00
CA LYS A 148 -10.72 -13.77 -4.15
C LYS A 148 -12.21 -13.99 -4.32
N GLU A 149 -12.94 -14.25 -3.22
CA GLU A 149 -14.39 -14.42 -3.26
C GLU A 149 -15.12 -13.14 -3.67
N LYS A 150 -14.71 -11.97 -3.15
CA LYS A 150 -15.34 -10.69 -3.49
C LYS A 150 -15.16 -10.34 -4.97
N PHE A 151 -13.96 -10.55 -5.52
CA PHE A 151 -13.62 -10.11 -6.88
C PHE A 151 -13.62 -11.23 -7.94
N GLN A 152 -13.89 -12.48 -7.53
CA GLN A 152 -13.91 -13.65 -8.42
C GLN A 152 -12.57 -13.88 -9.15
N LEU A 153 -11.47 -13.76 -8.40
CA LEU A 153 -10.07 -13.93 -8.86
C LEU A 153 -9.51 -15.34 -8.58
#